data_AF-A0A2M7SD92-F1
#
_entry.id   AF-A0A2M7SD92-F1
#
_cell.length_a   1.000
_cell.length_b   1.000
_cell.length_c   1.000
_cell.angle_alpha   90.00
_cell.angle_beta   90.00
_cell.angle_gamma   90.00
#
_symmetry.space_group_name_H-M   'P 1'
#
loop_
_entity.id
_entity.type
_entity.pdbx_description
1 polymer ?
#
loop_
_entity_poly.entity_id
_entity_poly.type
_entity_poly.pdbx_seq_one_letter_code
_entity_poly.pdbx_strand_id
1 'polypeptide(L)'
;MFCVGVILRKQWVENEKLVFPLVQLPLEMVSTEEGKLPGFIPAFFKNKIMWLGFIIPAAIHTINGLHYYFPFIPQINLFFDMTKYFSAKPWNAINPLWIIIHFSVIGFVYLLPVELSFSLFFFYWIFHLQAVIGNMMGFPLPYTQGYTAPIRAFAAYQMTGALLVFTIFGFWSMRGLLKDMWRRAFQGAKDVDDSNEPVSYRTAFLGALIGLLGCSIWAAFAGMNFLFFLVAIILFFLTFIGMTRLVSEGGMLFISIPTRPSSFFYAFAGSAVFGPVNLTMLSLVEYVLMFDIRSSLMPSIMDTFKISDGAKLKRRHLTIGIVVAVLLSLVVSYWAVLTFLYKAGGVNCQQWFTVGLPKYYLSRVDELIYRPQKASGNYIMSMGVGAAVMGFLFFMRRSFLWWPFHPIGYAMGCTWPMLQLWFSIMIGWAVKSIIMKLGGLKIYKKLLPAFLGLVLGEFTTAAVWVIVDMCTGIKGHRIFLF
;
A
#
# COMPACT_ATOMS: atom_id res chain seq x y z
N MET A 1 15.78 2.85 -0.07
CA MET A 1 14.62 2.42 -0.87
C MET A 1 15.00 2.07 -2.31
N PHE A 2 15.51 3.02 -3.13
CA PHE A 2 15.93 2.75 -4.52
C PHE A 2 16.86 1.54 -4.66
N CYS A 3 17.96 1.51 -3.89
CA CYS A 3 18.92 0.42 -3.91
C CYS A 3 18.31 -0.94 -3.55
N VAL A 4 17.40 -0.96 -2.56
CA VAL A 4 16.65 -2.18 -2.18
C VAL A 4 15.73 -2.60 -3.32
N GLY A 5 15.08 -1.65 -3.99
CA GLY A 5 14.29 -1.90 -5.19
C GLY A 5 15.12 -2.58 -6.28
N VAL A 6 16.34 -2.11 -6.56
CA VAL A 6 17.25 -2.72 -7.55
C VAL A 6 17.58 -4.19 -7.20
N ILE A 7 17.87 -4.48 -5.93
CA ILE A 7 18.18 -5.84 -5.45
C ILE A 7 16.98 -6.78 -5.65
N LEU A 8 15.75 -6.29 -5.42
CA LEU A 8 14.53 -7.11 -5.48
C LEU A 8 13.94 -7.21 -6.90
N ARG A 9 14.25 -6.25 -7.76
CA ARG A 9 13.64 -6.07 -9.07
C ARG A 9 13.74 -7.30 -9.95
N LYS A 10 14.94 -7.89 -10.09
CA LYS A 10 15.13 -9.07 -10.96
C LYS A 10 14.26 -10.25 -10.54
N GLN A 11 14.15 -10.49 -9.23
CA GLN A 11 13.28 -11.54 -8.70
C GLN A 11 11.81 -11.29 -9.03
N TRP A 12 11.31 -10.08 -8.77
CA TRP A 12 9.87 -9.80 -8.88
C TRP A 12 9.42 -9.54 -10.32
N VAL A 13 10.24 -8.89 -11.13
CA VAL A 13 9.89 -8.49 -12.49
C VAL A 13 10.16 -9.62 -13.50
N GLU A 14 11.31 -10.30 -13.41
CA GLU A 14 11.76 -11.26 -14.42
C GLU A 14 11.48 -12.73 -14.02
N ASN A 15 11.82 -13.12 -12.78
CA ASN A 15 11.68 -14.51 -12.34
C ASN A 15 10.25 -14.86 -11.93
N GLU A 16 9.67 -14.08 -11.02
CA GLU A 16 8.31 -14.31 -10.49
C GLU A 16 7.22 -13.70 -11.38
N LYS A 17 7.59 -12.75 -12.26
CA LYS A 17 6.68 -12.04 -13.17
C LYS A 17 5.40 -11.59 -12.48
N LEU A 18 5.56 -10.85 -11.37
CA LEU A 18 4.42 -10.26 -10.67
C LEU A 18 3.55 -9.45 -11.64
N VAL A 19 2.26 -9.33 -11.32
CA VAL A 19 1.25 -8.78 -12.24
C VAL A 19 1.44 -7.28 -12.50
N PHE A 20 1.86 -6.52 -11.48
CA PHE A 20 1.94 -5.06 -11.49
C PHE A 20 0.68 -4.39 -12.07
N PRO A 21 -0.49 -4.55 -11.44
CA PRO A 21 -1.76 -4.06 -11.99
C PRO A 21 -1.79 -2.56 -12.28
N LEU A 22 -1.14 -1.75 -11.43
CA LEU A 22 -1.06 -0.29 -11.57
C LEU A 22 -0.27 0.14 -12.82
N VAL A 23 0.62 -0.71 -13.32
CA VAL A 23 1.45 -0.47 -14.51
C VAL A 23 0.72 -0.80 -15.81
N GLN A 24 -0.30 -1.66 -15.76
CA GLN A 24 -1.00 -2.13 -16.95
C GLN A 24 -1.71 -0.99 -17.70
N LEU A 25 -2.41 -0.10 -16.99
CA LEU A 25 -3.12 1.02 -17.63
C LEU A 25 -2.15 1.98 -18.36
N PRO A 26 -1.07 2.50 -17.73
CA PRO A 26 -0.09 3.32 -18.43
C PRO A 26 0.54 2.63 -19.64
N LEU A 27 0.86 1.33 -19.55
CA LEU A 27 1.43 0.58 -20.67
C LEU A 27 0.44 0.44 -21.83
N GLU A 28 -0.84 0.18 -21.56
CA GLU A 28 -1.88 0.10 -22.58
C GLU A 28 -2.18 1.46 -23.23
N MET A 29 -2.05 2.56 -22.48
CA MET A 29 -2.22 3.91 -23.01
C MET A 29 -1.12 4.29 -24.01
N VAL A 30 0.07 3.68 -23.92
CA VAL A 30 1.20 3.96 -24.82
C VAL A 30 1.51 2.81 -25.78
N SER A 31 0.78 1.70 -25.70
CA SER A 31 1.02 0.53 -26.53
C SER A 31 0.75 0.84 -28.01
N THR A 32 1.73 0.52 -28.84
CA THR A 32 1.63 0.57 -30.30
C THR A 32 1.29 -0.82 -30.81
N GLU A 33 0.31 -0.94 -31.71
CA GLU A 33 0.00 -2.21 -32.37
C GLU A 33 1.26 -2.75 -33.09
N GLU A 34 1.59 -4.03 -32.86
CA GLU A 34 2.70 -4.68 -33.55
C GLU A 34 2.53 -4.57 -35.07
N GLY A 35 3.52 -3.99 -35.75
CA GLY A 35 3.55 -3.87 -37.21
C GLY A 35 2.85 -2.64 -37.80
N LYS A 36 2.33 -1.70 -37.00
CA LYS A 36 1.82 -0.40 -37.49
C LYS A 36 2.66 0.76 -36.98
N LEU A 37 2.83 1.79 -37.83
CA LEU A 37 3.42 3.06 -37.41
C LEU A 37 2.62 3.63 -36.22
N PRO A 38 3.28 4.24 -35.23
CA PRO A 38 2.59 4.87 -34.10
C PRO A 38 1.65 5.95 -34.64
N GLY A 39 0.34 5.66 -34.65
CA GLY A 39 -0.67 6.67 -34.93
C GLY A 39 -0.70 7.70 -33.81
N PHE A 40 -1.16 8.92 -34.11
CA PHE A 40 -1.28 10.00 -33.12
C PHE A 40 -2.15 9.61 -31.90
N ILE A 41 -3.13 8.71 -32.12
CA ILE A 41 -4.01 8.17 -31.07
C ILE A 41 -3.72 6.67 -30.89
N PRO A 42 -3.27 6.23 -29.70
CA PRO A 42 -3.07 4.82 -29.36
C PRO A 42 -4.32 3.96 -29.53
N ALA A 43 -4.15 2.67 -29.81
CA ALA A 43 -5.26 1.74 -30.09
C ALA A 43 -6.25 1.62 -28.91
N PHE A 44 -5.73 1.72 -27.68
CA PHE A 44 -6.53 1.75 -26.46
C PHE A 44 -7.65 2.82 -26.50
N PHE A 45 -7.34 4.03 -26.95
CA PHE A 45 -8.31 5.14 -27.03
C PHE A 45 -9.30 5.02 -28.19
N LYS A 46 -9.04 4.14 -29.16
CA LYS A 46 -9.98 3.84 -30.26
C LYS A 46 -10.98 2.75 -29.88
N ASN A 47 -10.76 2.05 -28.76
CA ASN A 47 -11.58 0.92 -28.36
C ASN A 47 -12.91 1.38 -27.74
N LYS A 48 -14.03 1.05 -28.38
CA LYS A 48 -15.38 1.37 -27.89
C LYS A 48 -15.69 0.74 -26.52
N ILE A 49 -15.16 -0.46 -26.25
CA ILE A 49 -15.37 -1.16 -24.98
C ILE A 49 -14.69 -0.41 -23.82
N MET A 50 -13.55 0.23 -24.09
CA MET A 50 -12.89 1.10 -23.10
C MET A 50 -13.78 2.29 -22.74
N TRP A 51 -14.34 2.99 -23.74
CA TRP A 51 -15.22 4.13 -23.50
C TRP A 51 -16.53 3.75 -22.77
N LEU A 52 -17.06 2.55 -23.00
CA LEU A 52 -18.18 2.01 -22.20
C LEU A 52 -17.81 1.84 -20.73
N GLY A 53 -16.57 1.41 -20.44
CA GLY A 53 -16.04 1.39 -19.08
C GLY A 53 -15.83 2.78 -18.51
N PHE A 54 -15.28 3.70 -19.29
CA PHE A 54 -14.98 5.08 -18.89
C PHE A 54 -16.24 5.87 -18.50
N ILE A 55 -17.31 5.75 -19.27
CA ILE A 55 -18.49 6.60 -19.09
C ILE A 55 -19.24 6.33 -17.78
N ILE A 56 -19.13 5.12 -17.21
CA ILE A 56 -19.83 4.74 -15.97
C ILE A 56 -19.37 5.61 -14.78
N PRO A 57 -18.09 5.56 -14.35
CA PRO A 57 -17.61 6.43 -13.29
C PRO A 57 -17.65 7.90 -13.71
N ALA A 58 -17.36 8.22 -14.98
CA ALA A 58 -17.35 9.60 -15.41
C ALA A 58 -18.72 10.28 -15.26
N ALA A 59 -19.80 9.61 -15.65
CA ALA A 59 -21.15 10.13 -15.49
C ALA A 59 -21.52 10.27 -14.00
N ILE A 60 -21.25 9.24 -13.19
CA ILE A 60 -21.61 9.23 -11.76
C ILE A 60 -20.85 10.33 -10.99
N HIS A 61 -19.53 10.42 -11.16
CA HIS A 61 -18.73 11.44 -10.50
C HIS A 61 -19.02 12.85 -11.04
N THR A 62 -19.41 12.99 -12.32
CA THR A 62 -19.88 14.28 -12.86
C THR A 62 -21.20 14.70 -12.23
N ILE A 63 -22.16 13.79 -12.06
CA ILE A 63 -23.42 14.09 -11.36
C ILE A 63 -23.14 14.49 -9.91
N ASN A 64 -22.26 13.76 -9.21
CA ASN A 64 -21.90 14.08 -7.83
C ASN A 64 -21.13 15.39 -7.69
N GLY A 65 -20.23 15.69 -8.63
CA GLY A 65 -19.56 16.98 -8.68
C GLY A 65 -20.54 18.11 -8.96
N LEU A 66 -21.46 17.94 -9.91
CA LEU A 66 -22.52 18.90 -10.18
C LEU A 66 -23.45 19.11 -8.97
N HIS A 67 -23.82 18.06 -8.24
CA HIS A 67 -24.59 18.18 -6.99
C HIS A 67 -23.91 19.10 -5.97
N TYR A 68 -22.57 19.05 -5.88
CA TYR A 68 -21.81 19.90 -4.98
C TYR A 68 -21.94 21.40 -5.33
N TYR A 69 -21.98 21.74 -6.62
CA TYR A 69 -22.18 23.11 -7.11
C TYR A 69 -23.66 23.52 -7.10
N PHE A 70 -24.53 22.56 -7.39
CA PHE A 70 -25.95 22.73 -7.63
C PHE A 70 -26.74 21.70 -6.80
N PRO A 71 -27.08 22.02 -5.54
CA PRO A 71 -27.72 21.07 -4.62
C PRO A 71 -29.06 20.48 -5.10
N PHE A 72 -29.70 21.08 -6.11
CA PHE A 72 -30.93 20.57 -6.72
C PHE A 72 -30.71 19.30 -7.57
N ILE A 73 -29.48 19.04 -8.01
CA ILE A 73 -29.14 17.81 -8.74
C ILE A 73 -29.03 16.67 -7.72
N PRO A 74 -29.66 15.50 -7.90
CA PRO A 74 -29.58 14.44 -6.90
C PRO A 74 -28.17 13.81 -6.83
N GLN A 75 -27.69 13.56 -5.62
CA GLN A 75 -26.42 12.84 -5.40
C GLN A 75 -26.61 11.33 -5.57
N ILE A 76 -25.71 10.68 -6.30
CA ILE A 76 -25.59 9.23 -6.35
C ILE A 76 -24.65 8.79 -5.23
N ASN A 77 -25.22 8.22 -4.17
CA ASN A 77 -24.44 7.80 -3.02
C ASN A 77 -23.65 6.51 -3.32
N LEU A 78 -22.33 6.57 -3.13
CA LEU A 78 -21.41 5.43 -3.25
C LEU A 78 -20.85 4.97 -1.90
N PHE A 79 -21.26 5.61 -0.80
CA PHE A 79 -20.82 5.34 0.56
C PHE A 79 -22.01 4.98 1.47
N PHE A 80 -21.99 3.78 2.01
CA PHE A 80 -23.02 3.31 2.93
C PHE A 80 -22.37 2.90 4.25
N ASP A 81 -22.67 3.65 5.32
CA ASP A 81 -22.24 3.32 6.66
C ASP A 81 -23.21 2.33 7.30
N MET A 82 -22.74 1.09 7.48
CA MET A 82 -23.51 0.00 8.09
C MET A 82 -23.32 -0.09 9.61
N THR A 83 -22.43 0.72 10.19
CA THR A 83 -22.07 0.69 11.62
C THR A 83 -23.29 0.77 12.54
N LYS A 84 -24.29 1.59 12.16
CA LYS A 84 -25.52 1.81 12.92
C LYS A 84 -26.40 0.56 13.08
N TYR A 85 -26.30 -0.40 12.15
CA TYR A 85 -27.11 -1.63 12.18
C TYR A 85 -26.51 -2.70 13.09
N PHE A 86 -25.25 -2.56 13.49
CA PHE A 86 -24.52 -3.55 14.30
C PHE A 86 -24.08 -2.96 15.64
N SER A 87 -25.00 -2.38 16.40
CA SER A 87 -24.69 -1.75 17.70
C SER A 87 -24.71 -2.72 18.89
N ALA A 88 -25.41 -3.85 18.77
CA ALA A 88 -25.54 -4.84 19.84
C ALA A 88 -24.36 -5.82 19.90
N LYS A 89 -24.01 -6.29 21.12
CA LYS A 89 -23.04 -7.38 21.29
C LYS A 89 -23.62 -8.70 20.76
N PRO A 90 -22.80 -9.59 20.16
CA PRO A 90 -21.35 -9.45 19.93
C PRO A 90 -21.00 -8.74 18.61
N TRP A 91 -22.01 -8.44 17.78
CA TRP A 91 -21.86 -7.90 16.43
C TRP A 91 -21.21 -6.52 16.38
N ASN A 92 -21.31 -5.74 17.44
CA ASN A 92 -20.60 -4.46 17.57
C ASN A 92 -19.08 -4.56 17.46
N ALA A 93 -18.51 -5.77 17.56
CA ALA A 93 -17.09 -6.01 17.30
C ALA A 93 -16.68 -5.70 15.85
N ILE A 94 -17.61 -5.79 14.89
CA ILE A 94 -17.31 -5.63 13.45
C ILE A 94 -17.20 -4.17 13.03
N ASN A 95 -17.52 -3.23 13.92
CA ASN A 95 -17.55 -1.82 13.59
C ASN A 95 -16.16 -1.18 13.57
N PRO A 96 -15.93 -0.20 12.66
CA PRO A 96 -16.87 0.30 11.65
C PRO A 96 -16.98 -0.61 10.41
N LEU A 97 -18.17 -0.67 9.81
CA LEU A 97 -18.41 -1.41 8.56
C LEU A 97 -18.91 -0.46 7.48
N TRP A 98 -18.06 -0.18 6.50
CA TRP A 98 -18.38 0.70 5.37
C TRP A 98 -18.50 -0.08 4.09
N ILE A 99 -19.53 0.22 3.32
CA ILE A 99 -19.68 -0.26 1.95
C ILE A 99 -19.40 0.91 1.03
N ILE A 100 -18.27 0.83 0.32
CA ILE A 100 -17.83 1.86 -0.62
C ILE A 100 -17.61 1.24 -2.00
N ILE A 101 -18.11 1.91 -3.03
CA ILE A 101 -17.96 1.51 -4.42
C ILE A 101 -16.92 2.42 -5.09
N HIS A 102 -15.76 1.86 -5.39
CA HIS A 102 -14.66 2.46 -6.14
C HIS A 102 -14.52 1.73 -7.47
N PHE A 103 -14.79 2.41 -8.58
CA PHE A 103 -14.78 1.83 -9.92
C PHE A 103 -13.36 1.42 -10.36
N SER A 104 -12.36 2.20 -9.97
CA SER A 104 -10.94 1.98 -10.15
C SER A 104 -10.49 0.71 -9.44
N VAL A 105 -10.94 0.47 -8.22
CA VAL A 105 -10.62 -0.76 -7.48
C VAL A 105 -11.25 -1.97 -8.16
N ILE A 106 -12.51 -1.87 -8.60
CA ILE A 106 -13.14 -2.92 -9.41
C ILE A 106 -12.33 -3.19 -10.69
N GLY A 107 -11.85 -2.14 -11.36
CA GLY A 107 -11.00 -2.20 -12.54
C GLY A 107 -9.65 -2.89 -12.28
N PHE A 108 -8.94 -2.54 -11.21
CA PHE A 108 -7.67 -3.17 -10.85
C PHE A 108 -7.84 -4.61 -10.38
N VAL A 109 -8.90 -4.91 -9.63
CA VAL A 109 -9.19 -6.27 -9.16
C VAL A 109 -9.44 -7.22 -10.33
N TYR A 110 -9.97 -6.71 -11.44
CA TYR A 110 -10.10 -7.48 -12.67
C TYR A 110 -8.75 -8.00 -13.21
N LEU A 111 -7.63 -7.31 -12.94
CA LEU A 111 -6.29 -7.74 -13.34
C LEU A 111 -5.71 -8.82 -12.41
N LEU A 112 -6.19 -8.89 -11.16
CA LEU A 112 -5.65 -9.79 -10.13
C LEU A 112 -6.06 -11.25 -10.35
N PRO A 113 -5.22 -12.24 -10.00
CA PRO A 113 -5.66 -13.63 -9.91
C PRO A 113 -6.93 -13.79 -9.07
N VAL A 114 -7.80 -14.73 -9.45
CA VAL A 114 -9.10 -14.92 -8.80
C VAL A 114 -8.91 -15.34 -7.34
N GLU A 115 -7.90 -16.15 -7.06
CA GLU A 115 -7.53 -16.63 -5.73
C GLU A 115 -7.05 -15.47 -4.84
N LEU A 116 -6.27 -14.56 -5.42
CA LEU A 116 -5.75 -13.39 -4.71
C LEU A 116 -6.87 -12.42 -4.34
N SER A 117 -7.71 -12.06 -5.32
CA SER A 117 -8.85 -11.16 -5.11
C SER A 117 -9.87 -11.74 -4.13
N PHE A 118 -10.14 -13.05 -4.19
CA PHE A 118 -10.96 -13.76 -3.19
C PHE A 118 -10.37 -13.63 -1.78
N SER A 119 -9.08 -13.92 -1.64
CA SER A 119 -8.40 -13.95 -0.35
C SER A 119 -8.39 -12.60 0.35
N LEU A 120 -8.30 -11.48 -0.39
CA LEU A 120 -8.31 -10.13 0.18
C LEU A 120 -9.55 -9.86 1.03
N PHE A 121 -10.75 -10.03 0.47
CA PHE A 121 -11.99 -9.78 1.22
C PHE A 121 -12.37 -10.96 2.13
N PHE A 122 -11.97 -12.19 1.80
CA PHE A 122 -12.20 -13.35 2.66
C PHE A 122 -11.50 -13.18 4.01
N PHE A 123 -10.19 -12.87 4.02
CA PHE A 123 -9.46 -12.69 5.27
C PHE A 123 -9.90 -11.44 6.04
N TYR A 124 -10.39 -10.41 5.36
CA TYR A 124 -11.08 -9.30 6.02
C TYR A 124 -12.23 -9.79 6.90
N TRP A 125 -13.11 -10.64 6.36
CA TRP A 125 -14.19 -11.24 7.14
C TRP A 125 -13.71 -12.20 8.22
N ILE A 126 -12.61 -12.93 8.01
CA ILE A 126 -12.01 -13.78 9.06
C ILE A 126 -11.54 -12.95 10.26
N PHE A 127 -10.89 -11.80 10.05
CA PHE A 127 -10.50 -10.93 11.16
C PHE A 127 -11.72 -10.35 11.90
N HIS A 128 -12.79 -10.01 11.18
CA HIS A 128 -14.04 -9.57 11.81
C HIS A 128 -14.71 -10.70 12.60
N LEU A 129 -14.69 -11.92 12.08
CA LEU A 129 -15.18 -13.11 12.78
C LEU A 129 -14.37 -13.37 14.06
N GLN A 130 -13.03 -13.25 14.01
CA GLN A 130 -12.17 -13.34 15.19
C GLN A 130 -12.54 -12.26 16.23
N ALA A 131 -12.85 -11.03 15.80
CA ALA A 131 -13.30 -9.98 16.69
C ALA A 131 -14.66 -10.31 17.34
N VAL A 132 -15.62 -10.84 16.57
CA VAL A 132 -16.92 -11.27 17.10
C VAL A 132 -16.76 -12.39 18.13
N ILE A 133 -15.99 -13.44 17.80
CA ILE A 133 -15.72 -14.55 18.72
C ILE A 133 -15.01 -14.05 19.97
N GLY A 134 -14.00 -13.19 19.83
CA GLY A 134 -13.31 -12.57 20.96
C GLY A 134 -14.26 -11.79 21.87
N ASN A 135 -15.20 -11.04 21.30
CA ASN A 135 -16.21 -10.30 22.06
C ASN A 135 -17.19 -11.24 22.78
N MET A 136 -17.62 -12.34 22.15
CA MET A 136 -18.45 -13.38 22.78
C MET A 136 -17.75 -14.03 23.97
N MET A 137 -16.45 -14.25 23.87
CA MET A 137 -15.62 -14.84 24.94
C MET A 137 -15.22 -13.82 26.03
N GLY A 138 -15.62 -12.55 25.89
CA GLY A 138 -15.27 -11.50 26.85
C GLY A 138 -13.83 -11.01 26.76
N PHE A 139 -13.10 -11.31 25.68
CA PHE A 139 -11.76 -10.77 25.48
C PHE A 139 -11.80 -9.24 25.29
N PRO A 140 -10.88 -8.48 25.92
CA PRO A 140 -10.74 -7.07 25.63
C PRO A 140 -10.24 -6.89 24.20
N LEU A 141 -10.96 -6.10 23.41
CA LEU A 141 -10.63 -5.79 22.02
C LEU A 141 -10.21 -4.32 21.87
N PRO A 142 -9.09 -3.90 22.48
CA PRO A 142 -8.63 -2.53 22.36
C PRO A 142 -8.28 -2.22 20.90
N TYR A 143 -8.42 -0.97 20.51
CA TYR A 143 -7.86 -0.48 19.24
C TYR A 143 -6.34 -0.33 19.37
N THR A 144 -5.64 -0.46 18.25
CA THR A 144 -4.20 -0.25 18.20
C THR A 144 -3.84 1.18 18.59
N GLN A 145 -3.00 1.33 19.61
CA GLN A 145 -2.63 2.65 20.11
C GLN A 145 -1.86 3.47 19.07
N GLY A 146 -2.18 4.76 19.01
CA GLY A 146 -1.57 5.76 18.14
C GLY A 146 -1.70 5.47 16.65
N TYR A 147 -2.65 4.64 16.23
CA TYR A 147 -3.08 4.51 14.84
C TYR A 147 -4.39 5.27 14.65
N THR A 148 -4.54 6.01 13.56
CA THR A 148 -5.74 6.83 13.30
C THR A 148 -6.93 5.99 12.84
N ALA A 149 -6.69 4.79 12.30
CA ALA A 149 -7.76 3.89 11.90
C ALA A 149 -8.21 2.99 13.07
N PRO A 150 -9.51 2.65 13.14
CA PRO A 150 -10.08 1.80 14.18
C PRO A 150 -9.77 0.31 13.94
N ILE A 151 -8.49 -0.06 13.99
CA ILE A 151 -8.04 -1.46 13.85
C ILE A 151 -7.85 -2.06 15.24
N ARG A 152 -8.37 -3.26 15.47
CA ARG A 152 -8.20 -3.97 16.74
C ARG A 152 -6.74 -4.40 16.92
N ALA A 153 -6.21 -4.24 18.14
CA ALA A 153 -4.81 -4.50 18.44
C ALA A 153 -4.40 -5.95 18.10
N PHE A 154 -5.22 -6.95 18.44
CA PHE A 154 -4.92 -8.35 18.12
C PHE A 154 -4.70 -8.56 16.62
N ALA A 155 -5.59 -7.99 15.78
CA ALA A 155 -5.53 -8.11 14.33
C ALA A 155 -4.28 -7.42 13.79
N ALA A 156 -3.97 -6.22 14.30
CA ALA A 156 -2.76 -5.50 13.91
C ALA A 156 -1.50 -6.35 14.18
N TYR A 157 -1.30 -6.85 15.40
CA TYR A 157 -0.14 -7.67 15.77
C TYR A 157 -0.07 -9.00 14.99
N GLN A 158 -1.22 -9.62 14.72
CA GLN A 158 -1.31 -10.83 13.91
C GLN A 158 -0.89 -10.58 12.45
N MET A 159 -1.33 -9.47 11.85
CA MET A 159 -0.90 -9.07 10.52
C MET A 159 0.59 -8.73 10.48
N THR A 160 1.11 -8.13 11.54
CA THR A 160 2.54 -7.84 11.68
C THR A 160 3.39 -9.11 11.67
N GLY A 161 3.01 -10.11 12.47
CA GLY A 161 3.69 -11.41 12.50
C GLY A 161 3.62 -12.12 11.15
N ALA A 162 2.47 -12.03 10.48
CA ALA A 162 2.28 -12.54 9.14
C ALA A 162 3.20 -11.82 8.12
N LEU A 163 3.30 -10.49 8.17
CA LEU A 163 4.13 -9.70 7.26
C LEU A 163 5.64 -9.96 7.44
N LEU A 164 6.09 -10.18 8.69
CA LEU A 164 7.47 -10.57 8.96
C LEU A 164 7.80 -11.91 8.31
N VAL A 165 6.98 -12.94 8.56
CA VAL A 165 7.17 -14.26 7.93
C VAL A 165 7.10 -14.15 6.42
N PHE A 166 6.13 -13.41 5.88
CA PHE A 166 6.00 -13.16 4.44
C PHE A 166 7.27 -12.58 3.83
N THR A 167 7.86 -11.57 4.47
CA THR A 167 9.08 -10.92 3.99
C THR A 167 10.29 -11.83 4.12
N ILE A 168 10.46 -12.52 5.25
CA ILE A 168 11.57 -13.44 5.50
C ILE A 168 11.53 -14.60 4.50
N PHE A 169 10.36 -15.20 4.26
CA PHE A 169 10.19 -16.23 3.24
C PHE A 169 10.48 -15.70 1.83
N GLY A 170 10.10 -14.46 1.52
CA GLY A 170 10.45 -13.80 0.26
C GLY A 170 11.96 -13.64 0.06
N PHE A 171 12.72 -13.30 1.10
CA PHE A 171 14.18 -13.30 1.04
C PHE A 171 14.76 -14.71 0.92
N TRP A 172 14.18 -15.67 1.63
CA TRP A 172 14.62 -17.05 1.61
C TRP A 172 14.41 -17.72 0.24
N SER A 173 13.32 -17.38 -0.47
CA SER A 173 13.06 -17.91 -1.81
C SER A 173 14.06 -17.39 -2.85
N MET A 174 14.56 -16.16 -2.68
CA MET A 174 15.54 -15.54 -3.60
C MET A 174 17.00 -15.67 -3.15
N ARG A 175 17.31 -16.53 -2.16
CA ARG A 175 18.66 -16.70 -1.59
C ARG A 175 19.74 -17.02 -2.64
N GLY A 176 19.39 -17.79 -3.67
CA GLY A 176 20.31 -18.11 -4.77
C GLY A 176 20.71 -16.86 -5.56
N LEU A 177 19.71 -16.08 -5.97
CA LEU A 177 19.90 -14.82 -6.67
C LEU A 177 20.70 -13.81 -5.83
N LEU A 178 20.41 -13.71 -4.53
CA LEU A 178 21.16 -12.85 -3.60
C LEU A 178 22.62 -13.27 -3.49
N LYS A 179 22.90 -14.58 -3.44
CA LYS A 179 24.26 -15.12 -3.44
C LYS A 179 25.00 -14.74 -4.72
N ASP A 180 24.36 -14.85 -5.88
CA ASP A 180 24.96 -14.48 -7.16
C ASP A 180 25.20 -12.97 -7.28
N MET A 181 24.24 -12.15 -6.84
CA MET A 181 24.42 -10.69 -6.77
C MET A 181 25.57 -10.30 -5.82
N TRP A 182 25.72 -11.00 -4.69
CA TRP A 182 26.82 -10.78 -3.75
C TRP A 182 28.18 -11.16 -4.34
N ARG A 183 28.27 -12.33 -5.00
CA ARG A 183 29.46 -12.77 -5.74
C ARG A 183 29.87 -11.75 -6.80
N ARG A 184 28.90 -11.21 -7.54
CA ARG A 184 29.15 -10.14 -8.51
C ARG A 184 29.64 -8.85 -7.85
N ALA A 185 28.98 -8.41 -6.78
CA ALA A 185 29.25 -7.14 -6.12
C ALA A 185 30.62 -7.06 -5.44
N PHE A 186 31.05 -8.15 -4.79
CA PHE A 186 32.23 -8.15 -3.91
C PHE A 186 33.33 -9.14 -4.31
N GLN A 187 33.03 -10.14 -5.15
CA GLN A 187 34.00 -11.17 -5.57
C GLN A 187 34.36 -11.08 -7.07
N GLY A 188 33.83 -10.09 -7.79
CA GLY A 188 34.16 -9.84 -9.20
C GLY A 188 33.72 -10.94 -10.16
N ALA A 189 32.74 -11.75 -9.76
CA ALA A 189 32.26 -12.89 -10.54
C ALA A 189 31.74 -12.41 -11.92
N LYS A 190 32.28 -12.97 -13.01
CA LYS A 190 31.97 -12.55 -14.41
C LYS A 190 30.77 -13.29 -15.02
N ASP A 191 30.32 -14.36 -14.39
CA ASP A 191 29.16 -15.18 -14.77
C ASP A 191 27.82 -14.45 -14.59
N VAL A 192 27.79 -13.39 -13.77
CA VAL A 192 26.60 -12.61 -13.50
C VAL A 192 26.71 -11.26 -14.21
N ASP A 193 25.84 -11.00 -15.19
CA ASP A 193 25.77 -9.70 -15.86
C ASP A 193 24.86 -8.72 -15.12
N ASP A 194 25.38 -7.52 -14.85
CA ASP A 194 24.70 -6.38 -14.25
C ASP A 194 24.70 -5.14 -15.17
N SER A 195 25.05 -5.31 -16.45
CA SER A 195 25.09 -4.23 -17.45
C SER A 195 23.73 -3.55 -17.66
N ASN A 196 22.66 -4.35 -17.68
CA ASN A 196 21.29 -3.92 -17.91
C ASN A 196 20.51 -3.58 -16.62
N GLU A 197 21.17 -3.56 -15.47
CA GLU A 197 20.54 -3.13 -14.21
C GLU A 197 20.55 -1.59 -14.07
N PRO A 198 19.61 -0.99 -13.31
CA PRO A 198 19.56 0.46 -13.09
C PRO A 198 20.86 1.06 -12.54
N VAL A 199 21.54 0.31 -11.66
CA VAL A 199 22.90 0.56 -11.13
C VAL A 199 23.59 -0.78 -10.90
N SER A 200 24.92 -0.79 -10.76
CA SER A 200 25.67 -2.01 -10.44
C SER A 200 25.22 -2.62 -9.10
N TYR A 201 25.33 -3.94 -8.94
CA TYR A 201 24.97 -4.59 -7.68
C TYR A 201 25.83 -4.10 -6.50
N ARG A 202 27.11 -3.78 -6.76
CA ARG A 202 28.00 -3.18 -5.75
C ARG A 202 27.46 -1.84 -5.25
N THR A 203 27.05 -0.96 -6.15
CA THR A 203 26.43 0.32 -5.80
C THR A 203 25.11 0.12 -5.05
N ALA A 204 24.30 -0.86 -5.44
CA ALA A 204 23.04 -1.15 -4.74
C ALA A 204 23.28 -1.63 -3.29
N PHE A 205 24.18 -2.58 -3.06
CA PHE A 205 24.47 -3.05 -1.69
C PHE A 205 25.12 -1.95 -0.83
N LEU A 206 26.12 -1.24 -1.35
CA LEU A 206 26.77 -0.15 -0.62
C LEU A 206 25.81 1.01 -0.37
N GLY A 207 24.99 1.39 -1.34
CA GLY A 207 24.00 2.45 -1.18
C GLY A 207 22.90 2.09 -0.17
N ALA A 208 22.48 0.82 -0.12
CA ALA A 208 21.57 0.34 0.93
C ALA A 208 22.22 0.40 2.32
N LEU A 209 23.47 -0.05 2.44
CA LEU A 209 24.23 -0.03 3.69
C LEU A 209 24.49 1.41 4.18
N ILE A 210 24.95 2.29 3.30
CA ILE A 210 25.21 3.71 3.60
C ILE A 210 23.91 4.41 3.99
N GLY A 211 22.79 4.11 3.31
CA GLY A 211 21.49 4.65 3.69
C GLY A 211 21.06 4.21 5.09
N LEU A 212 21.17 2.91 5.40
CA LEU A 212 20.83 2.37 6.72
C LEU A 212 21.71 2.94 7.83
N LEU A 213 23.03 2.89 7.67
CA LEU A 213 23.98 3.42 8.66
C LEU A 213 23.88 4.94 8.78
N GLY A 214 23.71 5.65 7.66
CA GLY A 214 23.55 7.10 7.65
C GLY A 214 22.33 7.56 8.43
N CYS A 215 21.17 6.92 8.24
CA CYS A 215 19.99 7.18 9.04
C CYS A 215 20.22 6.91 10.54
N SER A 216 20.89 5.81 10.88
CA SER A 216 21.18 5.46 12.27
C SER A 216 22.20 6.38 12.94
N ILE A 217 23.22 6.82 12.21
CA ILE A 217 24.19 7.82 12.68
C ILE A 217 23.49 9.16 12.90
N TRP A 218 22.63 9.58 11.97
CA TRP A 218 21.84 10.79 12.12
C TRP A 218 20.90 10.73 13.34
N ALA A 219 20.24 9.60 13.56
CA ALA A 219 19.42 9.38 14.75
C ALA A 219 20.26 9.43 16.05
N ALA A 220 21.49 8.90 16.02
CA ALA A 220 22.41 8.98 17.15
C ALA A 220 22.82 10.43 17.44
N PHE A 221 23.07 11.25 16.41
CA PHE A 221 23.30 12.69 16.59
C PHE A 221 22.07 13.42 17.17
N ALA A 222 20.85 12.93 16.90
CA ALA A 222 19.63 13.42 17.52
C ALA A 222 19.43 12.91 18.97
N GLY A 223 20.41 12.19 19.54
CA GLY A 223 20.38 11.70 20.93
C GLY A 223 19.73 10.32 21.11
N MET A 224 19.39 9.62 20.02
CA MET A 224 18.87 8.26 20.11
C MET A 224 19.98 7.22 20.33
N ASN A 225 19.64 6.10 20.96
CA ASN A 225 20.52 4.94 20.98
C ASN A 225 20.68 4.37 19.56
N PHE A 226 21.91 4.29 19.07
CA PHE A 226 22.24 3.84 17.72
C PHE A 226 21.68 2.45 17.41
N LEU A 227 21.90 1.48 18.29
CA LEU A 227 21.48 0.09 18.07
C LEU A 227 19.96 -0.04 18.07
N PHE A 228 19.28 0.66 18.98
CA PHE A 228 17.83 0.71 19.04
C PHE A 228 17.23 1.22 17.72
N PHE A 229 17.73 2.35 17.21
CA PHE A 229 17.26 2.88 15.94
C PHE A 229 17.65 1.99 14.75
N LEU A 230 18.85 1.40 14.76
CA LEU A 230 19.30 0.48 13.72
C LEU A 230 18.35 -0.72 13.59
N VAL A 231 17.90 -1.31 14.71
CA VAL A 231 16.91 -2.39 14.67
C VAL A 231 15.56 -1.87 14.20
N ALA A 232 15.13 -0.68 14.64
CA ALA A 232 13.86 -0.07 14.22
C ALA A 232 13.79 0.15 12.71
N ILE A 233 14.85 0.70 12.12
CA ILE A 233 14.92 0.96 10.68
C ILE A 233 15.02 -0.34 9.87
N ILE A 234 15.67 -1.39 10.38
CA ILE A 234 15.67 -2.72 9.75
C ILE A 234 14.26 -3.31 9.74
N LEU A 235 13.55 -3.30 10.87
CA LEU A 235 12.17 -3.78 10.96
C LEU A 235 11.25 -3.02 10.01
N PHE A 236 11.44 -1.71 9.90
CA PHE A 236 10.74 -0.92 8.91
C PHE A 236 11.00 -1.40 7.50
N PHE A 237 12.26 -1.53 7.07
CA PHE A 237 12.55 -2.01 5.73
C PHE A 237 11.99 -3.40 5.46
N LEU A 238 12.00 -4.31 6.46
CA LEU A 238 11.37 -5.62 6.31
C LEU A 238 9.86 -5.48 6.03
N THR A 239 9.13 -4.77 6.90
CA THR A 239 7.69 -4.57 6.70
C THR A 239 7.37 -3.82 5.40
N PHE A 240 8.22 -2.86 5.03
CA PHE A 240 8.09 -2.04 3.84
C PHE A 240 8.35 -2.83 2.54
N ILE A 241 9.30 -3.77 2.55
CA ILE A 241 9.54 -4.70 1.45
C ILE A 241 8.32 -5.60 1.26
N GLY A 242 7.80 -6.17 2.34
CA GLY A 242 6.56 -6.94 2.31
C GLY A 242 5.43 -6.13 1.68
N MET A 243 5.21 -4.90 2.16
CA MET A 243 4.20 -3.98 1.63
C MET A 243 4.42 -3.60 0.16
N THR A 244 5.66 -3.36 -0.27
CA THR A 244 5.99 -3.10 -1.67
C THR A 244 5.56 -4.26 -2.56
N ARG A 245 5.76 -5.50 -2.09
CA ARG A 245 5.29 -6.69 -2.80
C ARG A 245 3.76 -6.78 -2.83
N LEU A 246 3.06 -6.40 -1.74
CA LEU A 246 1.59 -6.33 -1.73
C LEU A 246 1.06 -5.36 -2.80
N VAL A 247 1.71 -4.21 -3.03
CA VAL A 247 1.34 -3.29 -4.14
C VAL A 247 1.65 -3.94 -5.49
N SER A 248 2.88 -4.43 -5.66
CA SER A 248 3.41 -4.97 -6.92
C SER A 248 2.62 -6.19 -7.42
N GLU A 249 2.19 -7.06 -6.51
CA GLU A 249 1.46 -8.29 -6.82
C GLU A 249 -0.07 -8.07 -6.74
N GLY A 250 -0.53 -7.33 -5.74
CA GLY A 250 -1.94 -7.16 -5.40
C GLY A 250 -2.62 -5.90 -5.97
N GLY A 251 -1.90 -5.00 -6.63
CA GLY A 251 -2.49 -3.83 -7.32
C GLY A 251 -3.22 -2.85 -6.40
N MET A 252 -2.89 -2.86 -5.11
CA MET A 252 -3.58 -2.04 -4.12
C MET A 252 -3.20 -0.57 -4.29
N LEU A 253 -4.21 0.28 -4.49
CA LEU A 253 -4.06 1.72 -4.75
C LEU A 253 -3.37 2.49 -3.63
N PHE A 254 -3.61 2.07 -2.40
CA PHE A 254 -2.92 2.57 -1.23
C PHE A 254 -2.84 1.43 -0.21
N ILE A 255 -1.73 1.37 0.52
CA ILE A 255 -1.52 0.36 1.55
C ILE A 255 -1.16 1.06 2.85
N SER A 256 -1.59 0.47 3.95
CA SER A 256 -1.19 0.91 5.28
C SER A 256 -0.84 -0.31 6.11
N ILE A 257 0.23 -0.22 6.91
CA ILE A 257 0.56 -1.24 7.89
C ILE A 257 -0.02 -0.78 9.23
N PRO A 258 -0.76 -1.63 9.96
CA PRO A 258 -1.43 -1.23 11.19
C PRO A 258 -0.48 -1.10 12.39
N THR A 259 0.82 -1.36 12.21
CA THR A 259 1.85 -1.33 13.26
C THR A 259 3.11 -0.62 12.81
N ARG A 260 3.84 -0.06 13.78
CA ARG A 260 5.12 0.62 13.56
C ARG A 260 6.27 -0.24 14.10
N PRO A 261 7.54 0.05 13.73
CA PRO A 261 8.69 -0.58 14.38
C PRO A 261 8.63 -0.55 15.92
N SER A 262 8.19 0.57 16.51
CA SER A 262 7.96 0.77 17.94
C SER A 262 6.98 -0.24 18.54
N SER A 263 5.95 -0.64 17.79
CA SER A 263 4.96 -1.63 18.23
C SER A 263 5.61 -2.98 18.57
N PHE A 264 6.68 -3.36 17.87
CA PHE A 264 7.43 -4.59 18.18
C PHE A 264 8.13 -4.46 19.52
N PHE A 265 8.94 -3.41 19.68
CA PHE A 265 9.70 -3.19 20.91
C PHE A 265 8.80 -3.14 22.14
N TYR A 266 7.69 -2.41 22.05
CA TYR A 266 6.79 -2.25 23.20
C TYR A 266 5.98 -3.51 23.52
N ALA A 267 5.72 -4.38 22.54
CA ALA A 267 5.07 -5.67 22.81
C ALA A 267 5.96 -6.58 23.69
N PHE A 268 7.28 -6.57 23.46
CA PHE A 268 8.23 -7.43 24.19
C PHE A 268 8.78 -6.79 25.47
N ALA A 269 9.25 -5.55 25.41
CA ALA A 269 9.97 -4.90 26.51
C ALA A 269 9.12 -3.85 27.25
N GLY A 270 8.00 -3.41 26.67
CA GLY A 270 7.28 -2.22 27.12
C GLY A 270 8.00 -0.92 26.73
N SER A 271 7.33 0.23 26.86
CA SER A 271 7.90 1.52 26.45
C SER A 271 8.88 2.11 27.46
N ALA A 272 8.74 1.79 28.75
CA ALA A 272 9.52 2.40 29.85
C ALA A 272 11.03 2.21 29.71
N VAL A 273 11.48 1.07 29.16
CA VAL A 273 12.90 0.69 29.07
C VAL A 273 13.68 1.62 28.12
N PHE A 274 13.02 2.25 27.15
CA PHE A 274 13.70 3.03 26.11
C PHE A 274 14.01 4.47 26.55
N GLY A 275 13.37 4.98 27.60
CA GLY A 275 13.58 6.33 28.11
C GLY A 275 13.01 7.45 27.20
N PRO A 276 12.80 8.66 27.73
CA PRO A 276 12.03 9.71 27.04
C PRO A 276 12.62 10.21 25.72
N VAL A 277 13.95 10.30 25.61
CA VAL A 277 14.63 10.79 24.40
C VAL A 277 14.40 9.84 23.22
N ASN A 278 14.59 8.54 23.42
CA ASN A 278 14.36 7.55 22.38
C ASN A 278 12.89 7.47 21.98
N LEU A 279 11.96 7.54 22.95
CA LEU A 279 10.53 7.52 22.68
C LEU A 279 10.09 8.73 21.84
N THR A 280 10.55 9.93 22.20
CA THR A 280 10.23 11.18 21.50
C THR A 280 10.77 11.16 20.07
N MET A 281 12.08 10.90 19.91
CA MET A 281 12.72 10.95 18.60
C MET A 281 12.28 9.80 17.68
N LEU A 282 12.11 8.57 18.19
CA LEU A 282 11.57 7.48 17.39
C LEU A 282 10.16 7.79 16.92
N SER A 283 9.31 8.34 17.81
CA SER A 283 7.95 8.70 17.45
C SER A 283 7.93 9.74 16.33
N LEU A 284 8.82 10.74 16.33
CA LEU A 284 8.97 11.71 15.23
C LEU A 284 9.35 11.03 13.90
N VAL A 285 10.39 10.20 13.91
CA VAL A 285 10.87 9.53 12.70
C VAL A 285 9.81 8.59 12.15
N GLU A 286 9.18 7.81 13.02
CA GLU A 286 8.05 6.96 12.66
C GLU A 286 6.92 7.74 12.05
N TYR A 287 6.67 8.94 12.57
CA TYR A 287 5.63 9.80 12.07
C TYR A 287 5.87 10.27 10.63
N VAL A 288 7.08 10.75 10.36
CA VAL A 288 7.44 11.34 9.07
C VAL A 288 7.64 10.27 8.00
N LEU A 289 8.25 9.14 8.34
CA LEU A 289 8.69 8.15 7.35
C LEU A 289 7.86 6.86 7.34
N MET A 290 7.16 6.54 8.43
CA MET A 290 6.73 5.17 8.71
C MET A 290 5.24 5.04 9.06
N PHE A 291 4.54 6.16 9.31
CA PHE A 291 3.15 6.16 9.75
C PHE A 291 2.18 6.16 8.56
N ASP A 292 2.30 7.17 7.70
CA ASP A 292 1.47 7.27 6.51
C ASP A 292 2.27 6.94 5.25
N ILE A 293 2.27 5.66 4.93
CA ILE A 293 3.01 5.08 3.80
C ILE A 293 2.19 5.06 2.50
N ARG A 294 1.05 5.77 2.42
CA ARG A 294 0.17 5.74 1.24
C ARG A 294 0.89 6.18 -0.05
N SER A 295 1.74 7.19 0.03
CA SER A 295 2.53 7.71 -1.10
C SER A 295 4.00 7.26 -1.05
N SER A 296 4.21 5.98 -0.73
CA SER A 296 5.55 5.43 -0.56
C SER A 296 6.36 5.38 -1.84
N LEU A 297 7.65 5.71 -1.74
CA LEU A 297 8.53 5.79 -2.90
C LEU A 297 8.88 4.42 -3.51
N MET A 298 9.04 3.38 -2.69
CA MET A 298 9.56 2.09 -3.17
C MET A 298 8.59 1.31 -4.08
N PRO A 299 7.26 1.25 -3.83
CA PRO A 299 6.30 0.74 -4.81
C PRO A 299 6.38 1.47 -6.14
N SER A 300 6.38 2.80 -6.14
CA SER A 300 6.47 3.61 -7.36
C SER A 300 7.78 3.37 -8.13
N ILE A 301 8.90 3.18 -7.43
CA ILE A 301 10.17 2.78 -8.04
C ILE A 301 10.06 1.40 -8.70
N MET A 302 9.42 0.43 -8.03
CA MET A 302 9.25 -0.92 -8.57
C MET A 302 8.33 -0.92 -9.81
N ASP A 303 7.24 -0.16 -9.77
CA ASP A 303 6.35 0.07 -10.90
C ASP A 303 7.12 0.71 -12.07
N THR A 304 7.98 1.70 -11.79
CA THR A 304 8.85 2.32 -12.81
C THR A 304 9.80 1.29 -13.42
N PHE A 305 10.38 0.40 -12.62
CA PHE A 305 11.20 -0.69 -13.15
C PHE A 305 10.38 -1.67 -14.00
N LYS A 306 9.12 -1.95 -13.65
CA LYS A 306 8.26 -2.77 -14.49
C LYS A 306 7.87 -2.07 -15.80
N ILE A 307 7.56 -0.77 -15.76
CA ILE A 307 7.31 0.05 -16.96
C ILE A 307 8.53 0.01 -17.88
N SER A 308 9.74 0.12 -17.33
CA SER A 308 10.97 0.07 -18.10
C SER A 308 11.13 -1.23 -18.89
N ASP A 309 10.66 -2.33 -18.31
CA ASP A 309 10.72 -3.66 -18.91
C ASP A 309 9.69 -3.79 -20.04
N GLY A 310 8.44 -3.37 -19.80
CA GLY A 310 7.37 -3.39 -20.79
C GLY A 310 7.61 -2.45 -21.98
N ALA A 311 8.15 -1.26 -21.72
CA ALA A 311 8.46 -0.26 -22.74
C ALA A 311 9.87 -0.40 -23.34
N LYS A 312 10.64 -1.44 -22.95
CA LYS A 312 12.03 -1.70 -23.40
C LYS A 312 12.97 -0.49 -23.24
N LEU A 313 12.79 0.27 -22.17
CA LEU A 313 13.59 1.47 -21.88
C LEU A 313 14.95 1.10 -21.27
N LYS A 314 15.97 1.90 -21.57
CA LYS A 314 17.30 1.77 -20.95
C LYS A 314 17.23 2.15 -19.47
N ARG A 315 17.27 1.15 -18.59
CA ARG A 315 17.09 1.29 -17.13
C ARG A 315 18.01 2.31 -16.47
N ARG A 316 19.26 2.45 -16.92
CA ARG A 316 20.21 3.46 -16.40
C ARG A 316 19.75 4.91 -16.62
N HIS A 317 19.11 5.21 -17.75
CA HIS A 317 18.61 6.57 -18.01
C HIS A 317 17.41 6.87 -17.10
N LEU A 318 16.58 5.87 -16.82
CA LEU A 318 15.48 5.99 -15.86
C LEU A 318 15.98 6.26 -14.44
N THR A 319 17.13 5.72 -14.03
CA THR A 319 17.75 6.05 -12.74
C THR A 319 17.95 7.55 -12.58
N ILE A 320 18.45 8.24 -13.61
CA ILE A 320 18.64 9.69 -13.59
C ILE A 320 17.29 10.40 -13.43
N GLY A 321 16.29 9.99 -14.22
CA GLY A 321 14.93 10.53 -14.12
C GLY A 321 14.32 10.36 -12.72
N ILE A 322 14.49 9.19 -12.09
CA ILE A 322 14.02 8.92 -10.73
C ILE A 322 14.73 9.83 -9.72
N VAL A 323 16.05 9.99 -9.81
CA VAL A 323 16.82 10.86 -8.90
C VAL A 323 16.37 12.31 -9.03
N VAL A 324 16.25 12.82 -10.26
CA VAL A 324 15.79 14.19 -10.52
C VAL A 324 14.36 14.38 -10.01
N ALA A 325 13.46 13.43 -10.27
CA ALA A 325 12.08 13.50 -9.80
C ALA A 325 12.00 13.51 -8.26
N VAL A 326 12.78 12.68 -7.57
CA VAL A 326 12.83 12.65 -6.10
C VAL A 326 13.36 13.97 -5.53
N LEU A 327 14.44 14.52 -6.08
CA LEU A 327 14.98 15.80 -5.62
C LEU A 327 14.02 16.97 -5.89
N LEU A 328 13.45 17.03 -7.09
CA LEU A 328 12.50 18.08 -7.47
C LEU A 328 11.23 18.01 -6.62
N SER A 329 10.66 16.81 -6.46
CA SER A 329 9.48 16.60 -5.61
C SER A 329 9.74 17.00 -4.17
N LEU A 330 10.93 16.70 -3.62
CA LEU A 330 11.31 17.13 -2.28
C LEU A 330 11.30 18.66 -2.18
N VAL A 331 12.03 19.35 -3.05
CA VAL A 331 12.14 20.82 -3.03
C VAL A 331 10.77 21.49 -3.21
N VAL A 332 10.02 21.07 -4.24
CA VAL A 332 8.71 21.65 -4.57
C VAL A 332 7.69 21.36 -3.47
N SER A 333 7.67 20.15 -2.90
CA SER A 333 6.73 19.81 -1.82
C SER A 333 6.97 20.63 -0.57
N TYR A 334 8.23 20.76 -0.12
CA TYR A 334 8.56 21.60 1.04
C TYR A 334 8.21 23.07 0.78
N TRP A 335 8.59 23.60 -0.38
CA TRP A 335 8.27 24.98 -0.75
C TRP A 335 6.75 25.23 -0.78
N ALA A 336 5.98 24.36 -1.43
CA ALA A 336 4.53 24.50 -1.55
C ALA A 336 3.85 24.39 -0.18
N VAL A 337 4.14 23.34 0.59
CA VAL A 337 3.52 23.12 1.91
C VAL A 337 3.83 24.29 2.85
N LEU A 338 5.10 24.72 2.96
CA LEU A 338 5.46 25.86 3.81
C LEU A 338 4.74 27.13 3.35
N THR A 339 4.70 27.39 2.04
CA THR A 339 4.00 28.56 1.49
C THR A 339 2.51 28.56 1.86
N PHE A 340 1.81 27.42 1.73
CA PHE A 340 0.41 27.32 2.12
C PHE A 340 0.21 27.48 3.63
N LEU A 341 1.04 26.85 4.45
CA LEU A 341 0.96 26.95 5.90
C LEU A 341 1.18 28.37 6.40
N TYR A 342 2.13 29.11 5.83
CA TYR A 342 2.39 30.51 6.20
C TYR A 342 1.36 31.50 5.66
N LYS A 343 0.83 31.28 4.44
CA LYS A 343 -0.15 32.20 3.84
C LYS A 343 -1.57 32.01 4.37
N ALA A 344 -2.03 30.76 4.46
CA ALA A 344 -3.41 30.46 4.87
C ALA A 344 -3.54 30.27 6.38
N GLY A 345 -2.41 30.08 7.09
CA GLY A 345 -2.38 29.59 8.46
C GLY A 345 -2.67 28.09 8.49
N GLY A 346 -1.75 27.29 9.03
CA GLY A 346 -1.86 25.82 9.00
C GLY A 346 -3.17 25.27 9.56
N VAL A 347 -3.78 25.92 10.55
CA VAL A 347 -5.07 25.53 11.14
C VAL A 347 -6.23 25.61 10.13
N ASN A 348 -6.14 26.49 9.13
CA ASN A 348 -7.15 26.66 8.09
C ASN A 348 -6.92 25.74 6.87
N CYS A 349 -5.81 25.00 6.85
CA CYS A 349 -5.55 23.99 5.84
C CYS A 349 -6.30 22.68 6.16
N GLN A 350 -5.95 21.59 5.45
CA GLN A 350 -6.56 20.29 5.64
C GLN A 350 -6.38 19.81 7.10
N GLN A 351 -7.47 19.78 7.86
CA GLN A 351 -7.44 19.60 9.32
C GLN A 351 -6.84 18.28 9.77
N TRP A 352 -7.01 17.20 9.01
CA TRP A 352 -6.42 15.91 9.37
C TRP A 352 -4.89 15.99 9.34
N PHE A 353 -4.29 16.66 8.35
CA PHE A 353 -2.85 16.77 8.16
C PHE A 353 -2.21 17.85 9.04
N THR A 354 -2.82 19.02 9.17
CA THR A 354 -2.19 20.15 9.85
C THR A 354 -2.56 20.29 11.32
N VAL A 355 -3.67 19.67 11.76
CA VAL A 355 -4.15 19.76 13.14
C VAL A 355 -4.20 18.39 13.80
N GLY A 356 -4.89 17.43 13.18
CA GLY A 356 -5.07 16.08 13.71
C GLY A 356 -3.72 15.38 13.84
N LEU A 357 -2.97 15.33 12.74
CA LEU A 357 -1.69 14.63 12.67
C LEU A 357 -0.74 15.10 13.80
N PRO A 358 -0.30 16.37 13.88
CA PRO A 358 0.67 16.79 14.89
C PRO A 358 0.22 16.52 16.33
N LYS A 359 -1.09 16.63 16.61
CA LYS A 359 -1.67 16.30 17.92
C LYS A 359 -1.53 14.81 18.25
N TYR A 360 -1.80 13.91 17.31
CA TYR A 360 -1.65 12.46 17.52
C TYR A 360 -0.21 12.06 17.86
N TYR A 361 0.77 12.71 17.24
CA TYR A 361 2.17 12.48 17.56
C TYR A 361 2.47 12.89 19.01
N LEU A 362 2.14 14.13 19.39
CA LEU A 362 2.42 14.66 20.72
C LEU A 362 1.68 13.87 21.81
N SER A 363 0.40 13.56 21.60
CA SER A 363 -0.40 12.79 22.56
C SER A 363 0.13 11.36 22.75
N ARG A 364 0.68 10.74 21.69
CA ARG A 364 1.27 9.41 21.80
C ARG A 364 2.56 9.44 22.62
N VAL A 365 3.43 10.43 22.40
CA VAL A 365 4.67 10.56 23.17
C VAL A 365 4.35 10.79 24.65
N ASP A 366 3.39 11.68 24.93
CA ASP A 366 2.87 11.94 26.28
C ASP A 366 2.35 10.65 26.95
N GLU A 367 1.53 9.88 26.24
CA GLU A 367 1.02 8.59 26.72
C GLU A 367 2.14 7.58 26.99
N LEU A 368 3.13 7.46 26.09
CA LEU A 368 4.22 6.50 26.25
C LEU A 368 5.18 6.84 27.41
N ILE A 369 5.29 8.13 27.77
CA ILE A 369 6.15 8.62 28.87
C ILE A 369 5.41 8.54 30.21
N TYR A 370 4.20 9.09 30.30
CA TYR A 370 3.47 9.18 31.58
C TYR A 370 2.61 7.96 31.88
N ARG A 371 2.23 7.19 30.86
CA ARG A 371 1.48 5.94 30.99
C ARG A 371 2.15 4.83 30.19
N PRO A 372 3.38 4.40 30.56
CA PRO A 372 4.15 3.48 29.76
C PRO A 372 3.38 2.21 29.40
N GLN A 373 3.40 1.88 28.12
CA GLN A 373 2.84 0.62 27.63
C GLN A 373 3.64 -0.54 28.25
N LYS A 374 2.96 -1.45 28.94
CA LYS A 374 3.56 -2.67 29.46
C LYS A 374 3.78 -3.69 28.35
N ALA A 375 4.79 -4.54 28.52
CA ALA A 375 4.95 -5.74 27.71
C ALA A 375 3.66 -6.58 27.80
N SER A 376 3.25 -7.18 26.68
CA SER A 376 1.96 -7.86 26.57
C SER A 376 2.15 -9.22 25.90
N GLY A 377 2.00 -10.29 26.69
CA GLY A 377 2.00 -11.66 26.19
C GLY A 377 0.92 -11.89 25.12
N ASN A 378 -0.22 -11.21 25.22
CA ASN A 378 -1.30 -11.29 24.24
C ASN A 378 -0.88 -10.75 22.87
N TYR A 379 -0.10 -9.67 22.83
CA TYR A 379 0.40 -9.10 21.57
C TYR A 379 1.46 -9.99 20.94
N ILE A 380 2.37 -10.55 21.75
CA ILE A 380 3.37 -11.53 21.31
C ILE A 380 2.68 -12.78 20.76
N MET A 381 1.68 -13.30 21.48
CA MET A 381 0.88 -14.44 21.06
C MET A 381 0.14 -14.16 19.74
N SER A 382 -0.51 -12.99 19.61
CA SER A 382 -1.20 -12.60 18.37
C SER A 382 -0.23 -12.55 17.19
N MET A 383 0.98 -12.01 17.40
CA MET A 383 2.04 -12.00 16.40
C MET A 383 2.50 -13.43 16.05
N GLY A 384 2.64 -14.31 17.05
CA GLY A 384 2.96 -15.73 16.85
C GLY A 384 1.90 -16.47 16.03
N VAL A 385 0.61 -16.24 16.32
CA VAL A 385 -0.52 -16.78 15.52
C VAL A 385 -0.45 -16.26 14.09
N GLY A 386 -0.17 -14.97 13.92
CA GLY A 386 0.06 -14.34 12.62
C GLY A 386 1.14 -15.04 11.80
N ALA A 387 2.30 -15.23 12.42
CA ALA A 387 3.44 -15.92 11.84
C ALA A 387 3.12 -17.37 11.48
N ALA A 388 2.46 -18.11 12.38
CA ALA A 388 2.07 -19.50 12.17
C ALA A 388 1.07 -19.66 11.02
N VAL A 389 0.02 -18.83 10.97
CA VAL A 389 -0.97 -18.86 9.88
C VAL A 389 -0.32 -18.50 8.55
N MET A 390 0.58 -17.51 8.51
CA MET A 390 1.31 -17.19 7.29
C MET A 390 2.20 -18.36 6.83
N GLY A 391 2.94 -18.98 7.75
CA GLY A 391 3.75 -20.17 7.45
C GLY A 391 2.90 -21.33 6.92
N PHE A 392 1.73 -21.55 7.53
CA PHE A 392 0.73 -22.52 7.06
C PHE A 392 0.25 -22.20 5.65
N LEU A 393 -0.09 -20.94 5.34
CA LEU A 393 -0.52 -20.54 3.99
C LEU A 393 0.56 -20.77 2.94
N PHE A 394 1.84 -20.48 3.26
CA PHE A 394 2.95 -20.81 2.37
C PHE A 394 3.12 -22.32 2.17
N PHE A 395 3.06 -23.10 3.26
CA PHE A 395 3.16 -24.55 3.20
C PHE A 395 2.04 -25.14 2.35
N MET A 396 0.79 -24.78 2.62
CA MET A 396 -0.37 -25.27 1.87
C MET A 396 -0.28 -24.93 0.39
N ARG A 397 0.08 -23.68 0.06
CA ARG A 397 0.21 -23.27 -1.35
C ARG A 397 1.36 -23.95 -2.08
N ARG A 398 2.44 -24.31 -1.38
CA ARG A 398 3.55 -25.08 -1.96
C ARG A 398 3.19 -26.56 -2.13
N SER A 399 2.44 -27.13 -1.20
CA SER A 399 2.12 -28.56 -1.15
C SER A 399 0.88 -28.92 -2.00
N PHE A 400 -0.09 -28.01 -2.13
CA PHE A 400 -1.37 -28.24 -2.79
C PHE A 400 -1.65 -27.19 -3.86
N LEU A 401 -1.66 -27.63 -5.13
CA LEU A 401 -1.92 -26.76 -6.28
C LEU A 401 -3.36 -26.20 -6.30
N TRP A 402 -4.32 -26.89 -5.67
CA TRP A 402 -5.72 -26.48 -5.61
C TRP A 402 -6.04 -25.50 -4.46
N TRP A 403 -5.05 -25.17 -3.63
CA TRP A 403 -5.28 -24.34 -2.45
C TRP A 403 -5.72 -22.91 -2.84
N PRO A 404 -6.93 -22.47 -2.44
CA PRO A 404 -7.52 -21.23 -2.95
C PRO A 404 -7.06 -19.97 -2.20
N PHE A 405 -6.42 -20.13 -1.04
CA PHE A 405 -6.08 -19.01 -0.17
C PHE A 405 -4.67 -18.48 -0.41
N HIS A 406 -4.61 -17.21 -0.76
CA HIS A 406 -3.39 -16.50 -1.07
C HIS A 406 -2.79 -15.84 0.19
N PRO A 407 -1.49 -16.03 0.48
CA PRO A 407 -0.81 -15.42 1.64
C PRO A 407 -0.99 -13.90 1.78
N ILE A 408 -0.93 -13.17 0.67
CA ILE A 408 -1.17 -11.71 0.61
C ILE A 408 -2.54 -11.31 1.20
N GLY A 409 -3.59 -12.10 0.97
CA GLY A 409 -4.91 -11.79 1.49
C GLY A 409 -4.91 -11.70 3.02
N TYR A 410 -4.21 -12.62 3.67
CA TYR A 410 -4.10 -12.65 5.13
C TYR A 410 -3.23 -11.50 5.67
N ALA A 411 -2.12 -11.19 5.00
CA ALA A 411 -1.26 -10.06 5.37
C ALA A 411 -1.98 -8.70 5.32
N MET A 412 -3.06 -8.60 4.52
CA MET A 412 -3.84 -7.37 4.32
C MET A 412 -5.18 -7.34 5.02
N GLY A 413 -5.61 -8.45 5.63
CA GLY A 413 -7.02 -8.70 5.96
C GLY A 413 -7.71 -7.59 6.74
N CYS A 414 -7.09 -6.98 7.76
CA CYS A 414 -7.71 -5.91 8.56
C CYS A 414 -6.90 -4.59 8.54
N THR A 415 -6.63 -4.07 7.34
CA THR A 415 -5.98 -2.76 7.16
C THR A 415 -7.00 -1.63 6.93
N TRP A 416 -6.55 -0.37 7.05
CA TRP A 416 -7.35 0.80 6.68
C TRP A 416 -7.82 0.76 5.21
N PRO A 417 -6.95 0.43 4.22
CA PRO A 417 -7.41 0.16 2.86
C PRO A 417 -8.50 -0.89 2.79
N MET A 418 -8.38 -2.03 3.48
CA MET A 418 -9.42 -3.07 3.40
C MET A 418 -10.78 -2.61 3.96
N LEU A 419 -10.81 -1.78 5.02
CA LEU A 419 -12.06 -1.19 5.51
C LEU A 419 -12.79 -0.37 4.45
N GLN A 420 -12.06 0.27 3.51
CA GLN A 420 -12.64 1.05 2.43
C GLN A 420 -12.90 0.22 1.16
N LEU A 421 -12.04 -0.76 0.88
CA LEU A 421 -11.98 -1.41 -0.43
C LEU A 421 -12.63 -2.80 -0.49
N TRP A 422 -12.91 -3.45 0.65
CA TRP A 422 -13.35 -4.86 0.66
C TRP A 422 -14.56 -5.13 -0.24
N PHE A 423 -15.55 -4.21 -0.26
CA PHE A 423 -16.78 -4.39 -1.04
C PHE A 423 -16.52 -4.25 -2.54
N SER A 424 -15.72 -3.26 -2.94
CA SER A 424 -15.29 -3.08 -4.33
C SER A 424 -14.45 -4.26 -4.83
N ILE A 425 -13.57 -4.80 -3.97
CA ILE A 425 -12.79 -6.01 -4.26
C ILE A 425 -13.72 -7.22 -4.43
N MET A 426 -14.72 -7.38 -3.57
CA MET A 426 -15.70 -8.45 -3.67
C MET A 426 -16.50 -8.36 -4.98
N ILE A 427 -16.94 -7.17 -5.40
CA ILE A 427 -17.62 -6.95 -6.69
C ILE A 427 -16.68 -7.32 -7.85
N GLY A 428 -15.46 -6.79 -7.87
CA GLY A 428 -14.49 -7.09 -8.92
C GLY A 428 -14.19 -8.58 -9.04
N TRP A 429 -14.02 -9.26 -7.90
CA TRP A 429 -13.85 -10.71 -7.84
C TRP A 429 -15.07 -11.45 -8.38
N ALA A 430 -16.28 -11.08 -7.97
CA ALA A 430 -17.51 -11.74 -8.39
C ALA A 430 -17.70 -11.63 -9.92
N VAL A 431 -17.55 -10.41 -10.45
CA VAL A 431 -17.66 -10.13 -11.89
C VAL A 431 -16.59 -10.91 -12.67
N LYS A 432 -15.32 -10.87 -12.22
CA LYS A 432 -14.23 -11.63 -12.86
C LYS A 432 -14.51 -13.14 -12.83
N SER A 433 -14.95 -13.66 -11.70
CA SER A 433 -15.24 -15.09 -11.53
C SER A 433 -16.34 -15.56 -12.48
N ILE A 434 -17.39 -14.76 -12.66
CA ILE A 434 -18.47 -15.03 -13.61
C ILE A 434 -17.96 -15.02 -15.05
N ILE A 435 -17.21 -13.97 -15.43
CA ILE A 435 -16.63 -13.84 -16.78
C ILE A 435 -15.71 -15.02 -17.11
N MET A 436 -14.85 -15.40 -16.16
CA MET A 436 -13.92 -16.52 -16.33
C MET A 436 -14.66 -17.86 -16.47
N LYS A 437 -15.74 -18.09 -15.71
CA LYS A 437 -16.56 -19.31 -15.80
C LYS A 437 -17.38 -19.41 -17.08
N LEU A 438 -17.96 -18.30 -17.54
CA LEU A 438 -18.83 -18.28 -18.72
C LEU A 438 -18.06 -18.20 -20.05
N GLY A 439 -16.94 -17.48 -20.06
CA GLY A 439 -16.26 -17.06 -21.29
C GLY A 439 -14.79 -17.40 -21.41
N GLY A 440 -14.18 -17.89 -20.33
CA GLY A 440 -12.75 -18.15 -20.25
C GLY A 440 -11.88 -16.94 -20.63
N LEU A 441 -10.67 -17.24 -21.08
CA LEU A 441 -9.65 -16.22 -21.37
C LEU A 441 -10.01 -15.30 -22.55
N LYS A 442 -10.84 -15.77 -23.49
CA LYS A 442 -11.22 -14.99 -24.68
C LYS A 442 -12.12 -13.80 -24.31
N ILE A 443 -13.16 -14.05 -23.51
CA ILE A 443 -14.02 -12.97 -23.03
C ILE A 443 -13.25 -12.08 -22.06
N TYR A 444 -12.39 -12.67 -21.22
CA TYR A 444 -11.53 -11.90 -20.31
C TYR A 444 -10.74 -10.81 -21.04
N LYS A 445 -10.01 -11.18 -22.10
CA LYS A 445 -9.21 -10.24 -22.91
C LYS A 445 -10.08 -9.21 -23.64
N LYS A 446 -11.27 -9.61 -24.11
CA LYS A 446 -12.20 -8.70 -24.80
C LYS A 446 -12.75 -7.61 -23.88
N LEU A 447 -13.01 -7.94 -22.62
CA LEU A 447 -13.56 -7.00 -21.62
C LEU A 447 -12.49 -6.22 -20.85
N LEU A 448 -11.23 -6.64 -20.91
CA LEU A 448 -10.10 -5.95 -20.26
C LEU A 448 -10.09 -4.42 -20.49
N PRO A 449 -10.32 -3.91 -21.72
CA PRO A 449 -10.35 -2.46 -21.96
C PRO A 449 -11.46 -1.74 -21.18
N ALA A 450 -12.61 -2.37 -20.93
CA ALA A 450 -13.69 -1.75 -20.13
C ALA A 450 -13.26 -1.54 -18.67
N PHE A 451 -12.60 -2.54 -18.06
CA PHE A 451 -12.12 -2.42 -16.69
C PHE A 451 -11.00 -1.39 -16.53
N LEU A 452 -10.11 -1.29 -17.54
CA LEU A 452 -9.14 -0.20 -17.61
C LEU A 452 -9.83 1.16 -17.85
N GLY A 453 -10.93 1.17 -18.61
CA GLY A 453 -11.80 2.32 -18.77
C GLY A 453 -12.43 2.80 -17.46
N LEU A 454 -12.87 1.89 -16.58
CA LEU A 454 -13.37 2.24 -15.23
C LEU A 454 -12.32 3.01 -14.42
N VAL A 455 -11.08 2.53 -14.44
CA VAL A 455 -9.94 3.19 -13.77
C VAL A 455 -9.71 4.58 -14.36
N LEU A 456 -9.60 4.66 -15.69
CA LEU A 456 -9.34 5.92 -16.38
C LEU A 456 -10.47 6.93 -16.14
N GLY A 457 -11.73 6.53 -16.25
CA GLY A 457 -12.89 7.39 -16.08
C GLY A 457 -12.98 7.98 -14.68
N GLU A 458 -12.70 7.19 -13.64
CA GLU A 458 -12.70 7.69 -12.26
C GLU A 458 -11.59 8.72 -12.04
N PHE A 459 -10.33 8.43 -12.43
CA PHE A 459 -9.22 9.36 -12.24
C PHE A 459 -9.28 10.61 -13.13
N THR A 460 -9.69 10.47 -14.39
CA THR A 460 -9.85 11.62 -15.30
C THR A 460 -10.93 12.57 -14.79
N THR A 461 -12.06 12.04 -14.31
CA THR A 461 -13.15 12.90 -13.81
C THR A 461 -12.72 13.67 -12.58
N ALA A 462 -11.97 13.05 -11.67
CA ALA A 462 -11.42 13.77 -10.54
C ALA A 462 -10.39 14.84 -10.93
N ALA A 463 -9.49 14.55 -11.89
CA ALA A 463 -8.57 15.55 -12.39
C ALA A 463 -9.30 16.75 -12.99
N VAL A 464 -10.37 16.52 -13.76
CA VAL A 464 -11.21 17.58 -14.33
C VAL A 464 -11.86 18.41 -13.22
N TRP A 465 -12.49 17.78 -12.22
CA TRP A 465 -13.12 18.52 -11.13
C TRP A 465 -12.13 19.31 -10.27
N VAL A 466 -10.92 18.80 -10.02
CA VAL A 466 -9.87 19.58 -9.34
C VAL A 466 -9.53 20.85 -10.12
N ILE A 467 -9.47 20.79 -11.46
CA ILE A 467 -9.23 21.97 -12.31
C ILE A 467 -10.43 22.93 -12.22
N VAL A 468 -11.66 22.42 -12.27
CA VAL A 468 -12.88 23.24 -12.14
C VAL A 468 -12.93 23.94 -10.78
N ASP A 469 -12.63 23.23 -9.69
CA ASP A 469 -12.56 23.78 -8.34
C ASP A 469 -11.49 24.88 -8.24
N MET A 470 -10.33 24.67 -8.88
CA MET A 470 -9.26 25.66 -8.96
C MET A 470 -9.70 26.93 -9.71
N CYS A 471 -10.42 26.79 -10.83
CA CYS A 471 -10.91 27.91 -11.63
C CYS A 471 -12.04 28.68 -10.96
N THR A 472 -12.90 27.99 -10.20
CA THR A 472 -14.07 28.60 -9.53
C THR A 472 -13.76 29.09 -8.12
N GLY A 473 -12.61 28.71 -7.55
CA GLY A 473 -12.19 29.10 -6.20
C GLY A 473 -12.92 28.36 -5.08
N ILE A 474 -13.71 27.34 -5.41
CA ILE A 474 -14.45 26.52 -4.46
C ILE A 474 -13.48 25.62 -3.67
N LYS A 475 -13.77 25.44 -2.38
CA LYS A 475 -12.93 24.69 -1.45
C LYS A 475 -13.72 23.59 -0.77
N GLY A 476 -13.07 22.47 -0.48
CA GLY A 476 -13.65 21.38 0.31
C GLY A 476 -14.50 20.38 -0.49
N HIS A 477 -14.54 20.53 -1.82
CA HIS A 477 -15.13 19.54 -2.71
C HIS A 477 -14.32 18.24 -2.64
N ARG A 478 -14.96 17.16 -2.15
CA ARG A 478 -14.35 15.82 -2.07
C ARG A 478 -14.85 14.97 -3.22
N ILE A 479 -14.02 14.84 -4.24
CA ILE A 479 -14.36 14.06 -5.44
C ILE A 479 -14.15 12.56 -5.19
N PHE A 480 -13.17 12.23 -4.34
CA PHE A 480 -12.91 10.87 -3.85
C PHE A 480 -13.13 10.76 -2.34
N LEU A 481 -13.56 9.58 -1.92
CA LEU A 481 -13.51 9.15 -0.53
C LEU A 481 -12.11 8.58 -0.26
N PHE A 482 -11.14 9.44 0.05
CA PHE A 482 -9.86 9.04 0.68
C PHE A 482 -9.45 9.99 1.80
#